data_AF-A0AAV0DSY4-F1
#
_entry.id   AF-A0AAV0DSY4-F1
#
_cell.length_a   1.000
_cell.length_b   1.000
_cell.length_c   1.000
_cell.angle_alpha   90.00
_cell.angle_beta   90.00
_cell.angle_gamma   90.00
#
_symmetry.space_group_name_H-M   'P 1'
#
loop_
_entity.id
_entity.type
_entity.pdbx_description
1 polymer ?
#
loop_
_entity_poly.entity_id
_entity_poly.type
_entity_poly.pdbx_seq_one_letter_code
_entity_poly.pdbx_strand_id
1 'polypeptide(L)'
;MREKSLLLIFRQNKTLGSMISSNLSRWFNPTLSQSSEQYRLLSSIAKLAPLSRNSVTRSFVNYGFRSFHQFNHKGYRQSYTNFSTSTVAETKEGLKLLVTGGPHAQKVVGIWLFASAAWVFSMVVLGGVTRLTRSGLSMTDWKFTGSLPPLSDEEWVVEFEKYKQSPEYKRVNKGMEMEDFKFIYWMEYAHRMWGRGLGIMFALPFSYFLRKGYITVRLGLRLSALFALGAGQGLIGWWMVKSGLEDPPSEYVIPRVSPYRLAAHLTSAFAIYCGLFWTGLSVVMPEPPAESLAWVQGAAKVKRLALPVGILVGLTAISGAFVAGNDAGHAFNTFPKMGDQWIPDDVFSVKPLIRNFFENTATVQLDHRILATATLASIGGLWWATRKLDIHPAIRSLIGSTVGMAALQVSLGISTLLSYVPVSLGTAHQAGALTLLTLMVLLNHTVRRPSLNLLKSLPPITRTV
;
A
#
# COMPACT_ATOMS: atom_id res chain seq x y z
N MET A 1 45.07 -1.43 -17.17
CA MET A 1 43.84 -1.78 -17.91
C MET A 1 42.57 -1.92 -17.04
N ARG A 2 42.61 -1.93 -15.69
CA ARG A 2 41.40 -2.12 -14.85
C ARG A 2 40.72 -0.84 -14.32
N GLU A 3 41.36 0.32 -14.35
CA GLU A 3 40.75 1.58 -13.87
C GLU A 3 39.89 2.31 -14.92
N LYS A 4 40.21 2.15 -16.21
CA LYS A 4 39.42 2.78 -17.30
C LYS A 4 38.01 2.18 -17.43
N SER A 5 37.82 0.92 -17.04
CA SER A 5 36.51 0.23 -17.07
C SER A 5 35.55 0.69 -15.98
N LEU A 6 36.05 1.10 -14.80
CA LEU A 6 35.21 1.61 -13.70
C LEU A 6 34.73 3.04 -13.96
N LEU A 7 35.58 3.89 -14.56
CA LEU A 7 35.20 5.25 -14.97
C LEU A 7 34.14 5.25 -16.10
N LEU A 8 34.14 4.26 -16.99
CA LEU A 8 33.11 4.07 -18.01
C LEU A 8 31.73 3.74 -17.40
N ILE A 9 31.68 2.91 -16.35
CA ILE A 9 30.45 2.55 -15.63
C ILE A 9 29.88 3.75 -14.87
N PHE A 10 30.73 4.60 -14.26
CA PHE A 10 30.28 5.82 -13.58
C PHE A 10 29.82 6.92 -14.55
N ARG A 11 30.39 6.98 -15.75
CA ARG A 11 29.98 7.96 -16.79
C ARG A 11 28.65 7.55 -17.45
N GLN A 12 28.42 6.26 -17.67
CA GLN A 12 27.15 5.73 -18.17
C GLN A 12 25.97 5.92 -17.20
N ASN A 13 26.21 5.85 -15.89
CA ASN A 13 25.17 6.11 -14.87
C ASN A 13 24.73 7.58 -14.80
N LYS A 14 25.61 8.54 -15.10
CA LYS A 14 25.24 9.97 -15.15
C LYS A 14 24.38 10.31 -16.38
N THR A 15 24.66 9.70 -17.52
CA THR A 15 23.84 9.83 -18.74
C THR A 15 22.47 9.17 -18.60
N LEU A 16 22.39 8.02 -17.90
CA LEU A 16 21.12 7.37 -17.61
C LEU A 16 20.26 8.20 -16.63
N GLY A 17 20.90 8.77 -15.60
CA GLY A 17 20.24 9.68 -14.65
C GLY A 17 19.73 10.97 -15.30
N SER A 18 20.49 11.56 -16.24
CA SER A 18 20.04 12.76 -16.96
C SER A 18 18.95 12.47 -17.99
N MET A 19 18.98 11.31 -18.66
CA MET A 19 17.88 10.87 -19.56
C MET A 19 16.58 10.61 -18.80
N ILE A 20 16.66 9.99 -17.62
CA ILE A 20 15.49 9.77 -16.75
C ILE A 20 14.94 11.10 -16.25
N SER A 21 15.78 12.06 -15.85
CA SER A 21 15.30 13.36 -15.37
C SER A 21 14.75 14.25 -16.49
N SER A 22 15.37 14.23 -17.68
CA SER A 22 14.90 15.00 -18.83
C SER A 22 13.56 14.48 -19.36
N ASN A 23 13.37 13.16 -19.35
CA ASN A 23 12.11 12.54 -19.74
C ASN A 23 11.02 12.80 -18.68
N LEU A 24 11.30 12.62 -17.38
CA LEU A 24 10.33 12.95 -16.32
C LEU A 24 9.86 14.41 -16.37
N SER A 25 10.74 15.38 -16.67
CA SER A 25 10.33 16.79 -16.81
C SER A 25 9.45 17.08 -18.03
N ARG A 26 9.54 16.27 -19.10
CA ARG A 26 8.64 16.35 -20.26
C ARG A 26 7.28 15.71 -19.99
N TRP A 27 7.22 14.69 -19.14
CA TRP A 27 6.01 13.90 -18.89
C TRP A 27 5.00 14.61 -17.97
N PHE A 28 5.40 15.70 -17.31
CA PHE A 28 4.51 16.52 -16.46
C PHE A 28 4.11 17.88 -17.07
N ASN A 29 4.42 18.14 -18.34
CA ASN A 29 3.96 19.33 -19.05
C ASN A 29 2.85 18.96 -20.06
N PRO A 30 1.58 19.35 -19.82
CA PRO A 30 0.53 19.12 -20.79
C PRO A 30 0.51 20.24 -21.84
N THR A 31 0.83 19.90 -23.08
CA THR A 31 0.42 20.62 -24.31
C THR A 31 -0.33 19.56 -25.13
N LEU A 32 -1.60 19.66 -25.53
CA LEU A 32 -2.41 20.79 -26.01
C LEU A 32 -3.92 20.43 -25.95
N SER A 33 -4.74 21.50 -25.95
CA SER A 33 -6.19 21.62 -26.26
C SER A 33 -7.22 20.89 -25.38
N GLN A 34 -7.77 21.61 -24.40
CA GLN A 34 -9.19 21.51 -24.01
C GLN A 34 -9.65 22.83 -23.35
N SER A 35 -10.93 23.13 -23.56
CA SER A 35 -11.69 24.39 -23.46
C SER A 35 -11.31 25.44 -22.38
N SER A 36 -11.40 26.71 -22.79
CA SER A 36 -11.18 27.94 -22.00
C SER A 36 -12.17 28.20 -20.86
N GLU A 37 -13.00 27.23 -20.47
CA GLU A 37 -13.98 27.35 -19.39
C GLU A 37 -13.50 26.78 -18.04
N GLN A 38 -12.62 25.77 -18.05
CA GLN A 38 -12.06 25.20 -16.81
C GLN A 38 -11.13 26.17 -16.05
N TYR A 39 -10.46 27.09 -16.76
CA TYR A 39 -9.55 28.06 -16.15
C TYR A 39 -10.28 29.18 -15.39
N ARG A 40 -11.52 29.53 -15.77
CA ARG A 40 -12.27 30.59 -15.09
C ARG A 40 -12.74 30.16 -13.71
N LEU A 41 -13.15 28.89 -13.54
CA LEU A 41 -13.59 28.35 -12.24
C LEU A 41 -12.44 28.24 -11.23
N LEU A 42 -11.25 27.80 -11.69
CA LEU A 42 -10.04 27.71 -10.86
C LEU A 42 -9.49 29.09 -10.47
N SER A 43 -9.61 30.09 -11.35
CA SER A 43 -9.17 31.47 -11.06
C SER A 43 -10.05 32.19 -10.03
N SER A 44 -11.35 31.84 -9.95
CA SER A 44 -12.27 32.41 -8.95
C SER A 44 -12.09 31.80 -7.56
N ILE A 45 -11.70 30.52 -7.47
CA ILE A 45 -11.37 29.87 -6.19
C ILE A 45 -10.04 30.38 -5.63
N ALA A 46 -9.08 30.73 -6.49
CA ALA A 46 -7.78 31.27 -6.09
C ALA A 46 -7.81 32.71 -5.51
N LYS A 47 -8.93 33.44 -5.65
CA LYS A 47 -9.07 34.83 -5.17
C LYS A 47 -9.63 34.99 -3.75
N LEU A 48 -9.97 33.90 -3.06
CA LEU A 48 -10.61 33.93 -1.73
C LEU A 48 -9.71 33.49 -0.55
N ALA A 49 -8.39 33.42 -0.72
CA ALA A 49 -7.48 33.09 0.38
C ALA A 49 -6.41 34.17 0.60
N PRO A 50 -6.34 34.84 1.77
CA PRO A 50 -5.24 35.74 2.06
C PRO A 50 -3.97 34.94 2.35
N LEU A 51 -2.87 35.47 1.82
CA LEU A 51 -1.50 34.97 1.92
C LEU A 51 -0.98 34.96 3.37
N SER A 52 -0.47 33.81 3.81
CA SER A 52 0.61 33.73 4.80
C SER A 52 1.60 32.65 4.35
N ARG A 53 2.77 33.11 3.88
CA ARG A 53 3.94 32.27 3.60
C ARG A 53 4.65 31.99 4.92
N ASN A 54 4.65 30.74 5.38
CA ASN A 54 5.83 29.96 5.77
C ASN A 54 5.47 28.73 6.63
N SER A 55 6.19 27.62 6.36
CA SER A 55 6.36 26.42 7.20
C SER A 55 5.17 25.48 7.45
N VAL A 56 4.87 24.55 6.51
CA VAL A 56 4.02 23.37 6.84
C VAL A 56 4.54 22.04 6.29
N THR A 57 5.43 21.99 5.31
CA THR A 57 5.83 20.70 4.68
C THR A 57 6.90 19.88 5.42
N ARG A 58 7.27 20.23 6.66
CA ARG A 58 8.22 19.45 7.49
C ARG A 58 7.59 18.67 8.65
N SER A 59 6.27 18.71 8.85
CA SER A 59 5.67 18.28 10.12
C SER A 59 5.11 16.85 10.17
N PHE A 60 4.68 16.24 9.06
CA PHE A 60 3.90 14.99 9.17
C PHE A 60 4.70 13.70 9.39
N VAL A 61 5.98 13.64 8.98
CA VAL A 61 6.81 12.42 9.14
C VAL A 61 7.60 12.41 10.44
N ASN A 62 7.92 13.59 11.01
CA ASN A 62 8.78 13.69 12.19
C ASN A 62 8.03 13.54 13.53
N TYR A 63 6.73 13.87 13.60
CA TYR A 63 5.98 13.78 14.87
C TYR A 63 5.56 12.35 15.23
N GLY A 64 5.27 11.49 14.26
CA GLY A 64 4.87 10.10 14.51
C GLY A 64 5.99 9.23 15.11
N PHE A 65 7.25 9.52 14.80
CA PHE A 65 8.40 8.74 15.27
C PHE A 65 9.17 9.40 16.44
N ARG A 66 9.16 10.73 16.61
CA ARG A 66 9.88 11.38 17.72
C ARG A 66 9.12 11.35 19.05
N SER A 67 7.79 11.24 19.04
CA SER A 67 7.01 11.17 20.28
C SER A 67 7.24 9.91 21.11
N PHE A 68 7.92 8.90 20.57
CA PHE A 68 8.27 7.66 21.28
C PHE A 68 9.65 7.71 21.97
N HIS A 69 10.43 8.77 21.81
CA HIS A 69 11.82 8.78 22.28
C HIS A 69 12.23 9.99 23.12
N GLN A 70 11.30 10.84 23.53
CA GLN A 70 11.62 12.03 24.30
C GLN A 70 10.55 12.36 25.33
N PHE A 71 10.67 11.77 26.53
CA PHE A 71 10.11 12.38 27.73
C PHE A 71 11.21 12.59 28.78
N ASN A 72 11.22 13.85 29.20
CA ASN A 72 12.17 14.54 30.04
C ASN A 72 11.83 14.23 31.50
N HIS A 73 12.78 13.67 32.25
CA HIS A 73 12.67 13.55 33.71
C HIS A 73 12.66 14.95 34.32
N LYS A 74 11.54 15.35 34.92
CA LYS A 74 11.51 16.43 35.92
C LYS A 74 10.93 15.90 37.22
N GLY A 75 11.80 15.81 38.23
CA GLY A 75 11.41 16.03 39.63
C GLY A 75 11.19 14.80 40.51
N TYR A 76 12.23 13.99 40.75
CA TYR A 76 12.41 13.37 42.07
C TYR A 76 13.91 13.26 42.36
N ARG A 77 14.40 14.01 43.34
CA ARG A 77 15.76 13.85 43.87
C ARG A 77 15.80 12.54 44.63
N GLN A 78 16.59 11.57 44.17
CA GLN A 78 16.91 10.39 44.95
C GLN A 78 18.40 10.42 45.28
N SER A 79 18.68 10.43 46.57
CA SER A 79 20.02 10.43 47.17
C SER A 79 20.83 9.25 46.64
N TYR A 80 22.06 9.51 46.18
CA TYR A 80 23.02 8.47 45.84
C TYR A 80 23.63 7.92 47.12
N THR A 81 23.09 6.82 47.63
CA THR A 81 23.82 5.92 48.53
C THR A 81 24.36 4.74 47.72
N ASN A 82 25.68 4.62 47.71
CA ASN A 82 26.41 3.51 47.12
C ASN A 82 25.99 2.19 47.78
N PHE A 83 25.57 1.21 46.98
CA PHE A 83 25.60 -0.19 47.39
C PHE A 83 26.21 -1.03 46.27
N SER A 84 27.33 -1.66 46.61
CA SER A 84 28.04 -2.61 45.74
C SER A 84 27.35 -3.96 45.74
N THR A 85 27.42 -4.60 44.56
CA THR A 85 27.36 -6.05 44.29
C THR A 85 26.14 -6.84 44.74
N SER A 86 25.36 -7.32 43.77
CA SER A 86 24.99 -8.73 43.68
C SER A 86 24.60 -9.09 42.25
N THR A 87 25.30 -10.06 41.68
CA THR A 87 24.89 -10.79 40.48
C THR A 87 23.55 -11.47 40.74
N VAL A 88 22.49 -10.98 40.10
CA VAL A 88 21.27 -11.76 39.89
C VAL A 88 21.11 -11.92 38.39
N ALA A 89 21.55 -13.09 37.90
CA ALA A 89 21.07 -13.63 36.64
C ALA A 89 19.58 -13.95 36.84
N GLU A 90 18.74 -12.92 36.77
CA GLU A 90 17.31 -13.07 36.77
C GLU A 90 16.93 -13.62 35.39
N THR A 91 16.52 -14.88 35.36
CA THR A 91 15.86 -15.52 34.22
C THR A 91 14.71 -14.65 33.74
N LYS A 92 14.97 -13.86 32.70
CA LYS A 92 14.01 -13.00 31.98
C LYS A 92 13.02 -13.84 31.18
N GLU A 93 12.18 -14.61 31.85
CA GLU A 93 10.98 -15.13 31.22
C GLU A 93 9.89 -14.06 31.24
N GLY A 94 9.63 -13.46 30.07
CA GLY A 94 8.27 -12.99 29.78
C GLY A 94 8.09 -12.00 28.65
N LEU A 95 9.16 -11.43 28.08
CA LEU A 95 9.10 -10.78 26.78
C LEU A 95 9.86 -11.59 25.74
N LYS A 96 9.15 -12.39 24.93
CA LYS A 96 9.74 -13.13 23.81
C LYS A 96 10.06 -12.17 22.66
N LEU A 97 11.17 -11.44 22.78
CA LEU A 97 11.66 -10.55 21.74
C LEU A 97 11.91 -11.31 20.44
N LEU A 98 11.61 -10.68 19.31
CA LEU A 98 11.81 -11.28 17.98
C LEU A 98 13.25 -11.16 17.48
N VAL A 99 14.03 -10.26 18.08
CA VAL A 99 15.41 -9.90 17.73
C VAL A 99 16.30 -10.16 18.95
N THR A 100 17.44 -10.81 18.72
CA THR A 100 18.41 -11.25 19.73
C THR A 100 19.66 -10.39 19.79
N GLY A 101 19.99 -9.64 18.73
CA GLY A 101 21.21 -8.81 18.65
C GLY A 101 21.18 -7.47 19.39
N GLY A 102 20.33 -7.32 20.41
CA GLY A 102 20.18 -6.09 21.19
C GLY A 102 19.52 -4.91 20.45
N PRO A 103 19.55 -3.69 21.03
CA PRO A 103 18.84 -2.51 20.49
C PRO A 103 19.30 -2.09 19.10
N HIS A 104 20.60 -2.26 18.79
CA HIS A 104 21.12 -1.95 17.46
C HIS A 104 20.51 -2.88 16.40
N ALA A 105 20.52 -4.19 16.64
CA ALA A 105 19.88 -5.17 15.75
C ALA A 105 18.39 -4.88 15.58
N GLN A 106 17.70 -4.52 16.67
CA GLN A 106 16.27 -4.20 16.64
C GLN A 106 15.98 -3.00 15.73
N LYS A 107 16.82 -1.95 15.83
CA LYS A 107 16.71 -0.75 14.98
C LYS A 107 16.94 -1.08 13.50
N VAL A 108 18.03 -1.78 13.17
CA VAL A 108 18.36 -2.05 11.75
C VAL A 108 17.38 -3.03 11.10
N VAL A 109 16.93 -4.06 11.85
CA VAL A 109 15.89 -5.00 11.37
C VAL A 109 14.55 -4.27 11.21
N GLY A 110 14.18 -3.40 12.16
CA GLY A 110 12.96 -2.58 12.07
C GLY A 110 12.96 -1.66 10.85
N ILE A 111 14.04 -0.92 10.62
CA ILE A 111 14.19 -0.03 9.45
C ILE A 111 14.06 -0.84 8.16
N TRP A 112 14.74 -1.98 8.07
CA TRP A 112 14.67 -2.85 6.89
C TRP A 112 13.26 -3.37 6.63
N LEU A 113 12.51 -3.77 7.66
CA LEU A 113 11.13 -4.25 7.50
C LEU A 113 10.18 -3.14 7.05
N PHE A 114 10.30 -1.94 7.60
CA PHE A 114 9.50 -0.80 7.14
C PHE A 114 9.91 -0.31 5.75
N ALA A 115 11.19 -0.34 5.41
CA ALA A 115 11.66 -0.06 4.05
C ALA A 115 11.09 -1.09 3.05
N SER A 116 11.04 -2.37 3.44
CA SER A 116 10.41 -3.42 2.63
C SER A 116 8.91 -3.20 2.47
N ALA A 117 8.19 -2.85 3.53
CA ALA A 117 6.77 -2.52 3.45
C ALA A 117 6.52 -1.28 2.56
N ALA A 118 7.33 -0.22 2.70
CA ALA A 118 7.25 0.98 1.87
C ALA A 118 7.55 0.67 0.39
N TRP A 119 8.47 -0.26 0.12
CA TRP A 119 8.74 -0.72 -1.25
C TRP A 119 7.54 -1.47 -1.83
N VAL A 120 6.90 -2.37 -1.06
CA VAL A 120 5.66 -3.03 -1.48
C VAL A 120 4.53 -2.02 -1.70
N PHE A 121 4.42 -0.99 -0.85
CA PHE A 121 3.48 0.11 -1.07
C PHE A 121 3.72 0.79 -2.42
N SER A 122 4.98 1.12 -2.73
CA SER A 122 5.33 1.73 -4.03
C SER A 122 5.05 0.80 -5.22
N MET A 123 5.25 -0.52 -5.05
CA MET A 123 4.89 -1.54 -6.05
C MET A 123 3.39 -1.55 -6.32
N VAL A 124 2.56 -1.48 -5.27
CA VAL A 124 1.11 -1.38 -5.42
C VAL A 124 0.74 -0.14 -6.21
N VAL A 125 1.32 1.02 -5.90
CA VAL A 125 1.06 2.28 -6.64
C VAL A 125 1.47 2.14 -8.10
N LEU A 126 2.69 1.67 -8.38
CA LEU A 126 3.21 1.50 -9.74
C LEU A 126 2.39 0.47 -10.55
N GLY A 127 1.96 -0.62 -9.93
CA GLY A 127 1.06 -1.59 -10.52
C GLY A 127 -0.32 -1.00 -10.84
N GLY A 128 -0.83 -0.12 -9.97
CA GLY A 128 -2.04 0.67 -10.23
C GLY A 128 -1.92 1.55 -11.47
N VAL A 129 -0.82 2.30 -11.59
CA VAL A 129 -0.53 3.10 -12.81
C VAL A 129 -0.49 2.19 -14.03
N THR A 130 0.31 1.12 -13.98
CA THR A 130 0.48 0.15 -15.09
C THR A 130 -0.86 -0.43 -15.56
N ARG A 131 -1.80 -0.69 -14.64
CA ARG A 131 -3.14 -1.16 -14.99
C ARG A 131 -4.00 -0.06 -15.61
N LEU A 132 -3.99 1.14 -15.04
CA LEU A 132 -4.83 2.26 -15.48
C LEU A 132 -4.36 2.86 -16.81
N THR A 133 -3.06 2.76 -17.13
CA THR A 133 -2.49 3.10 -18.44
C THR A 133 -2.58 1.95 -19.45
N ARG A 134 -3.22 0.83 -19.10
CA ARG A 134 -3.31 -0.40 -19.92
C ARG A 134 -1.95 -0.88 -20.41
N SER A 135 -0.93 -0.73 -19.58
CA SER A 135 0.44 -1.09 -19.93
C SER A 135 0.78 -2.54 -19.60
N GLY A 136 -0.03 -3.22 -18.78
CA GLY A 136 0.31 -4.54 -18.23
C GLY A 136 0.34 -5.72 -19.22
N LEU A 137 0.14 -5.49 -20.52
CA LEU A 137 0.15 -6.51 -21.59
C LEU A 137 1.14 -6.16 -22.73
N SER A 138 1.95 -5.11 -22.55
CA SER A 138 2.92 -4.62 -23.54
C SER A 138 4.12 -5.54 -23.74
N MET A 139 4.52 -6.29 -22.71
CA MET A 139 5.61 -7.27 -22.75
C MET A 139 5.04 -8.69 -22.90
N THR A 140 4.97 -9.17 -24.14
CA THR A 140 4.37 -10.47 -24.49
C THR A 140 5.27 -11.66 -24.14
N ASP A 141 6.59 -11.47 -24.13
CA ASP A 141 7.56 -12.50 -23.74
C ASP A 141 7.85 -12.45 -22.23
N TRP A 142 7.84 -13.63 -21.59
CA TRP A 142 8.22 -13.75 -20.18
C TRP A 142 9.57 -14.45 -20.02
N LYS A 143 10.50 -13.79 -19.32
CA LYS A 143 11.77 -14.37 -18.87
C LYS A 143 11.88 -14.30 -17.35
N PHE A 144 12.18 -15.43 -16.71
CA PHE A 144 12.27 -15.54 -15.26
C PHE A 144 13.26 -14.52 -14.66
N THR A 145 14.50 -14.50 -15.14
CA THR A 145 15.56 -13.58 -14.71
C THR A 145 15.32 -12.12 -15.10
N GLY A 146 14.34 -11.86 -15.97
CA GLY A 146 14.21 -10.58 -16.65
C GLY A 146 15.20 -10.45 -17.82
N SER A 147 15.05 -9.38 -18.58
CA SER A 147 15.95 -8.96 -19.64
C SER A 147 16.28 -7.47 -19.47
N LEU A 148 17.36 -7.03 -20.11
CA LEU A 148 17.54 -5.61 -20.36
C LEU A 148 16.39 -5.11 -21.26
N PRO A 149 15.95 -3.86 -21.11
CA PRO A 149 15.00 -3.28 -22.05
C PRO A 149 15.71 -3.09 -23.40
N PRO A 150 14.98 -2.95 -24.52
CA PRO A 150 15.58 -2.65 -25.82
C PRO A 150 16.44 -1.38 -25.74
N LEU A 151 17.68 -1.47 -26.22
CA LEU A 151 18.67 -0.38 -26.18
C LEU A 151 18.96 0.21 -27.57
N SER A 152 18.60 -0.50 -28.64
CA SER A 152 18.73 -0.07 -30.03
C SER A 152 17.35 0.07 -30.71
N ASP A 153 17.29 0.84 -31.79
CA ASP A 153 16.05 1.03 -32.54
C ASP A 153 15.60 -0.29 -33.19
N GLU A 154 16.53 -1.13 -33.63
CA GLU A 154 16.25 -2.45 -34.18
C GLU A 154 15.59 -3.37 -33.14
N GLU A 155 16.08 -3.38 -31.90
CA GLU A 155 15.47 -4.16 -30.81
C GLU A 155 14.07 -3.64 -30.46
N TRP A 156 13.85 -2.32 -30.50
CA TRP A 156 12.52 -1.74 -30.30
C TRP A 156 11.53 -2.16 -31.38
N VAL A 157 11.95 -2.20 -32.65
CA VAL A 157 11.14 -2.69 -33.76
C VAL A 157 10.76 -4.16 -33.53
N VAL A 158 11.71 -5.00 -33.12
CA VAL A 158 11.43 -6.43 -32.84
C VAL A 158 10.38 -6.59 -31.74
N GLU A 159 10.52 -5.91 -30.61
CA GLU A 159 9.54 -6.00 -29.51
C GLU A 159 8.18 -5.43 -29.92
N PHE A 160 8.16 -4.35 -30.70
CA PHE A 160 6.91 -3.78 -31.18
C PHE A 160 6.19 -4.71 -32.15
N GLU A 161 6.91 -5.36 -33.07
CA GLU A 161 6.33 -6.35 -33.98
C GLU A 161 5.74 -7.55 -33.22
N LYS A 162 6.35 -7.97 -32.11
CA LYS A 162 5.72 -8.98 -31.22
C LYS A 162 4.44 -8.45 -30.58
N TYR A 163 4.46 -7.22 -30.09
CA TYR A 163 3.27 -6.60 -29.50
C TYR A 163 2.13 -6.45 -30.51
N LYS A 164 2.42 -6.16 -31.79
CA LYS A 164 1.44 -6.11 -32.88
C LYS A 164 0.68 -7.42 -33.08
N GLN A 165 1.26 -8.55 -32.67
CA GLN A 165 0.59 -9.85 -32.74
C GLN A 165 -0.38 -10.10 -31.58
N SER A 166 -0.30 -9.32 -30.51
CA SER A 166 -1.16 -9.47 -29.33
C SER A 166 -2.63 -9.12 -29.64
N PRO A 167 -3.59 -9.71 -28.90
CA PRO A 167 -5.00 -9.33 -29.01
C PRO A 167 -5.22 -7.85 -28.67
N GLU A 168 -4.48 -7.30 -27.70
CA GLU A 168 -4.60 -5.91 -27.26
C GLU A 168 -4.24 -4.93 -28.39
N TYR A 169 -3.13 -5.15 -29.10
CA TYR A 169 -2.81 -4.31 -30.26
C TYR A 169 -3.87 -4.42 -31.35
N LYS A 170 -4.27 -5.65 -31.70
CA LYS A 170 -5.22 -5.90 -32.80
C LYS A 170 -6.58 -5.23 -32.58
N ARG A 171 -7.03 -5.11 -31.32
CA ARG A 171 -8.39 -4.66 -30.97
C ARG A 171 -8.48 -3.28 -30.33
N VAL A 172 -7.46 -2.88 -29.57
CA VAL A 172 -7.49 -1.64 -28.77
C VAL A 172 -6.50 -0.62 -29.31
N ASN A 173 -5.27 -1.06 -29.59
CA ASN A 173 -4.15 -0.18 -29.91
C ASN A 173 -3.76 -0.24 -31.40
N LYS A 174 -4.72 -0.51 -32.28
CA LYS A 174 -4.45 -0.67 -33.72
C LYS A 174 -4.00 0.68 -34.31
N GLY A 175 -2.82 0.68 -34.92
CA GLY A 175 -2.21 1.90 -35.47
C GLY A 175 -1.47 2.74 -34.43
N MET A 176 -1.19 2.18 -33.24
CA MET A 176 -0.32 2.79 -32.24
C MET A 176 1.06 3.10 -32.84
N GLU A 177 1.63 4.25 -32.48
CA GLU A 177 2.98 4.64 -32.88
C GLU A 177 4.03 4.06 -31.92
N MET A 178 5.30 4.05 -32.36
CA MET A 178 6.41 3.49 -31.59
C MET A 178 6.59 4.19 -30.23
N GLU A 179 6.38 5.50 -30.17
CA GLU A 179 6.51 6.31 -28.95
C GLU A 179 5.49 5.89 -27.87
N ASP A 180 4.25 5.64 -28.28
CA ASP A 180 3.18 5.18 -27.39
C ASP A 180 3.45 3.74 -26.90
N PHE A 181 3.97 2.88 -27.79
CA PHE A 181 4.42 1.54 -27.41
C PHE A 181 5.55 1.60 -26.37
N LYS A 182 6.55 2.46 -26.58
CA LYS A 182 7.65 2.68 -25.61
C LYS A 182 7.11 3.11 -24.26
N PHE A 183 6.10 3.98 -24.21
CA PHE A 183 5.47 4.41 -22.96
C PHE A 183 4.89 3.22 -22.18
N ILE A 184 4.04 2.41 -22.82
CA ILE A 184 3.42 1.25 -22.14
C ILE A 184 4.46 0.18 -21.76
N TYR A 185 5.46 -0.05 -22.62
CA TYR A 185 6.55 -0.97 -22.35
C TYR A 185 7.33 -0.55 -21.10
N TRP A 186 7.71 0.73 -20.99
CA TRP A 186 8.48 1.23 -19.85
C TRP A 186 7.73 1.12 -18.54
N MET A 187 6.42 1.37 -18.54
CA MET A 187 5.58 1.21 -17.36
C MET A 187 5.57 -0.24 -16.85
N GLU A 188 5.36 -1.19 -17.75
CA GLU A 188 5.36 -2.60 -17.40
C GLU A 188 6.74 -3.10 -16.99
N TYR A 189 7.77 -2.72 -17.75
CA TYR A 189 9.16 -3.04 -17.45
C TYR A 189 9.57 -2.53 -16.07
N ALA A 190 9.25 -1.27 -15.76
CA ALA A 190 9.53 -0.67 -14.46
C ALA A 190 8.85 -1.45 -13.34
N HIS A 191 7.55 -1.77 -13.47
CA HIS A 191 6.83 -2.56 -12.47
C HIS A 191 7.47 -3.94 -12.23
N ARG A 192 7.83 -4.64 -13.32
CA ARG A 192 8.47 -5.96 -13.29
C ARG A 192 9.87 -5.93 -12.68
N MET A 193 10.68 -4.92 -12.99
CA MET A 193 12.03 -4.78 -12.43
C MET A 193 12.00 -4.30 -10.99
N TRP A 194 11.07 -3.42 -10.63
CA TRP A 194 10.89 -2.94 -9.26
C TRP A 194 10.55 -4.06 -8.29
N GLY A 195 9.77 -5.06 -8.74
CA GLY A 195 9.48 -6.27 -7.97
C GLY A 195 10.69 -7.20 -7.79
N ARG A 196 11.54 -7.34 -8.83
CA ARG A 196 12.80 -8.10 -8.72
C ARG A 196 13.79 -7.42 -7.77
N GLY A 197 13.90 -6.09 -7.87
CA GLY A 197 14.71 -5.28 -6.96
C GLY A 197 14.30 -5.45 -5.50
N LEU A 198 12.98 -5.48 -5.22
CA LEU A 198 12.46 -5.80 -3.90
C LEU A 198 12.93 -7.18 -3.40
N GLY A 199 12.89 -8.20 -4.25
CA GLY A 199 13.37 -9.55 -3.91
C GLY A 199 14.82 -9.56 -3.43
N ILE A 200 15.71 -8.85 -4.14
CA ILE A 200 17.13 -8.70 -3.78
C ILE A 200 17.28 -7.91 -2.47
N MET A 201 16.59 -6.75 -2.38
CA MET A 201 16.60 -5.88 -1.21
C MET A 201 16.09 -6.59 0.05
N PHE A 202 15.19 -7.55 -0.08
CA PHE A 202 14.74 -8.39 1.02
C PHE A 202 15.72 -9.52 1.33
N ALA A 203 16.15 -10.28 0.32
CA ALA A 203 16.95 -11.49 0.51
C ALA A 203 18.34 -11.22 1.11
N LEU A 204 19.02 -10.14 0.68
CA LEU A 204 20.38 -9.85 1.15
C LEU A 204 20.44 -9.49 2.65
N PRO A 205 19.67 -8.52 3.16
CA PRO A 205 19.64 -8.23 4.60
C PRO A 205 19.08 -9.41 5.40
N PHE A 206 18.08 -10.13 4.90
CA PHE A 206 17.54 -11.31 5.57
C PHE A 206 18.63 -12.37 5.81
N SER A 207 19.39 -12.71 4.76
CA SER A 207 20.51 -13.67 4.85
C SER A 207 21.60 -13.18 5.79
N TYR A 208 21.91 -11.88 5.76
CA TYR A 208 22.85 -11.26 6.68
C TYR A 208 22.40 -11.38 8.14
N PHE A 209 21.13 -11.06 8.44
CA PHE A 209 20.58 -11.12 9.80
C PHE A 209 20.50 -12.54 10.36
N LEU A 210 20.19 -13.53 9.51
CA LEU A 210 20.28 -14.95 9.88
C LEU A 210 21.70 -15.33 10.26
N ARG A 211 22.68 -15.03 9.38
CA ARG A 211 24.10 -15.38 9.62
C ARG A 211 24.67 -14.69 10.86
N LYS A 212 24.25 -13.46 11.15
CA LYS A 212 24.67 -12.70 12.34
C LYS A 212 23.94 -13.12 13.63
N GLY A 213 22.92 -13.98 13.55
CA GLY A 213 22.11 -14.34 14.72
C GLY A 213 21.35 -13.14 15.29
N TYR A 214 20.99 -12.16 14.45
CA TYR A 214 20.25 -10.97 14.89
C TYR A 214 18.77 -11.28 15.15
N ILE A 215 18.22 -12.29 14.48
CA ILE A 215 16.80 -12.64 14.54
C ILE A 215 16.60 -14.01 15.19
N THR A 216 15.49 -14.15 15.92
CA THR A 216 15.06 -15.44 16.47
C THR A 216 14.62 -16.40 15.37
N VAL A 217 14.63 -17.72 15.64
CA VAL A 217 14.06 -18.75 14.75
C VAL A 217 12.62 -18.43 14.38
N ARG A 218 11.82 -17.96 15.35
CA ARG A 218 10.42 -17.56 15.13
C ARG A 218 10.30 -16.43 14.11
N LEU A 219 11.13 -15.40 14.23
CA LEU A 219 11.15 -14.31 13.25
C LEU A 219 11.69 -14.80 11.90
N GLY A 220 12.73 -15.63 11.89
CA GLY A 220 13.29 -16.25 10.70
C GLY A 220 12.24 -17.01 9.89
N LEU A 221 11.48 -17.91 10.51
CA LEU A 221 10.41 -18.66 9.84
C LEU A 221 9.31 -17.74 9.27
N ARG A 222 8.93 -16.70 10.01
CA ARG A 222 7.96 -15.71 9.53
C ARG A 222 8.48 -14.95 8.30
N LEU A 223 9.74 -14.53 8.32
CA LEU A 223 10.37 -13.81 7.21
C LEU A 223 10.58 -14.73 6.00
N SER A 224 10.91 -16.01 6.20
CA SER A 224 10.96 -17.00 5.13
C SER A 224 9.60 -17.19 4.47
N ALA A 225 8.51 -17.25 5.25
CA ALA A 225 7.16 -17.33 4.70
C ALA A 225 6.79 -16.08 3.90
N LEU A 226 7.10 -14.88 4.40
CA LEU A 226 6.87 -13.62 3.66
C LEU A 226 7.73 -13.55 2.40
N PHE A 227 8.97 -14.03 2.44
CA PHE A 227 9.83 -14.13 1.27
C PHE A 227 9.26 -15.09 0.22
N ALA A 228 8.78 -16.26 0.64
CA ALA A 228 8.15 -17.22 -0.26
C ALA A 228 6.89 -16.66 -0.92
N LEU A 229 6.03 -15.97 -0.15
CA LEU A 229 4.87 -15.25 -0.68
C LEU A 229 5.28 -14.14 -1.66
N GLY A 230 6.33 -13.39 -1.34
CA GLY A 230 6.91 -12.36 -2.21
C GLY A 230 7.47 -12.92 -3.51
N ALA A 231 8.23 -14.02 -3.47
CA ALA A 231 8.70 -14.71 -4.66
C ALA A 231 7.53 -15.27 -5.49
N GLY A 232 6.50 -15.79 -4.82
CA GLY A 232 5.25 -16.23 -5.44
C GLY A 232 4.48 -15.12 -6.15
N GLN A 233 4.68 -13.83 -5.81
CA GLN A 233 4.06 -12.71 -6.54
C GLN A 233 4.42 -12.71 -8.02
N GLY A 234 5.65 -13.09 -8.37
CA GLY A 234 6.06 -13.19 -9.77
C GLY A 234 5.24 -14.22 -10.54
N LEU A 235 4.92 -15.36 -9.90
CA LEU A 235 4.08 -16.42 -10.48
C LEU A 235 2.63 -15.96 -10.63
N ILE A 236 2.05 -15.34 -9.59
CA ILE A 236 0.68 -14.81 -9.64
C ILE A 236 0.58 -13.70 -10.70
N GLY A 237 1.57 -12.81 -10.78
CA GLY A 237 1.63 -11.76 -11.80
C GLY A 237 1.75 -12.31 -13.21
N TRP A 238 2.58 -13.33 -13.44
CA TRP A 238 2.64 -14.03 -14.73
C TRP A 238 1.30 -14.68 -15.08
N TRP A 239 0.67 -15.39 -14.14
CA TRP A 239 -0.63 -16.02 -14.32
C TRP A 239 -1.71 -15.00 -14.68
N MET A 240 -1.68 -13.82 -14.05
CA MET A 240 -2.55 -12.69 -14.37
C MET A 240 -2.31 -12.17 -15.80
N VAL A 241 -1.08 -11.82 -16.16
CA VAL A 241 -0.76 -11.31 -17.51
C VAL A 241 -1.13 -12.32 -18.59
N LYS A 242 -0.85 -13.61 -18.36
CA LYS A 242 -1.20 -14.68 -19.29
C LYS A 242 -2.68 -14.65 -19.69
N SER A 243 -3.60 -14.36 -18.76
CA SER A 243 -5.03 -14.27 -19.10
C SER A 243 -5.38 -13.13 -20.06
N GLY A 244 -4.60 -12.06 -20.09
CA GLY A 244 -4.87 -10.93 -20.98
C GLY A 244 -4.26 -11.09 -22.38
N LEU A 245 -3.34 -12.05 -22.55
CA LEU A 245 -2.71 -12.36 -23.84
C LEU A 245 -3.43 -13.49 -24.60
N GLU A 246 -4.36 -14.20 -23.95
CA GLU A 246 -5.22 -15.21 -24.57
C GLU A 246 -6.27 -14.52 -25.45
N ASP A 247 -6.62 -15.13 -26.59
CA ASP A 247 -7.68 -14.61 -27.46
C ASP A 247 -9.01 -14.57 -26.70
N PRO A 248 -9.70 -13.42 -26.66
CA PRO A 248 -10.95 -13.31 -25.92
C PRO A 248 -12.07 -14.09 -26.64
N PRO A 249 -13.08 -14.56 -25.88
CA PRO A 249 -14.06 -15.55 -26.33
C PRO A 249 -15.01 -15.05 -27.42
N SER A 250 -15.09 -13.74 -27.63
CA SER A 250 -15.85 -13.13 -28.73
C SER A 250 -15.18 -11.84 -29.19
N GLU A 251 -15.56 -11.35 -30.37
CA GLU A 251 -15.04 -10.12 -30.96
C GLU A 251 -15.39 -8.88 -30.13
N TYR A 252 -16.55 -8.87 -29.47
CA TYR A 252 -17.06 -7.76 -28.68
C TYR A 252 -16.38 -7.58 -27.31
N VAL A 253 -15.55 -8.55 -26.88
CA VAL A 253 -14.85 -8.48 -25.59
C VAL A 253 -13.48 -7.83 -25.78
N ILE A 254 -13.24 -6.76 -25.01
CA ILE A 254 -11.96 -6.07 -24.95
C ILE A 254 -10.93 -6.99 -24.25
N PRO A 255 -9.76 -7.25 -24.85
CA PRO A 255 -8.69 -7.99 -24.21
C PRO A 255 -8.25 -7.31 -22.91
N ARG A 256 -8.26 -8.08 -21.82
CA ARG A 256 -7.85 -7.62 -20.49
C ARG A 256 -7.53 -8.81 -19.61
N VAL A 257 -6.75 -8.57 -18.57
CA VAL A 257 -6.50 -9.59 -17.54
C VAL A 257 -7.80 -9.95 -16.83
N SER A 258 -7.92 -11.21 -16.42
CA SER A 258 -9.06 -11.69 -15.64
C SER A 258 -9.21 -10.90 -14.33
N PRO A 259 -10.41 -10.40 -13.99
CA PRO A 259 -10.66 -9.70 -12.73
C PRO A 259 -10.29 -10.55 -11.50
N TYR A 260 -10.51 -11.87 -11.56
CA TYR A 260 -10.13 -12.80 -10.50
C TYR A 260 -8.61 -12.87 -10.29
N ARG A 261 -7.84 -12.92 -11.39
CA ARG A 261 -6.37 -12.99 -11.32
C ARG A 261 -5.77 -11.67 -10.84
N LEU A 262 -6.34 -10.55 -11.27
CA LEU A 262 -5.98 -9.22 -10.77
C LEU A 262 -6.27 -9.08 -9.27
N ALA A 263 -7.47 -9.47 -8.83
CA ALA A 263 -7.85 -9.45 -7.43
C ALA A 263 -6.94 -10.34 -6.57
N ALA A 264 -6.60 -11.55 -7.04
CA ALA A 264 -5.66 -12.43 -6.37
C ALA A 264 -4.26 -11.83 -6.23
N HIS A 265 -3.75 -11.19 -7.30
CA HIS A 265 -2.46 -10.51 -7.28
C HIS A 265 -2.45 -9.34 -6.28
N LEU A 266 -3.44 -8.44 -6.35
CA LEU A 266 -3.51 -7.30 -5.44
C LEU A 266 -3.72 -7.73 -3.97
N THR A 267 -4.61 -8.70 -3.73
CA THR A 267 -4.89 -9.22 -2.38
C THR A 267 -3.65 -9.82 -1.74
N SER A 268 -2.89 -10.60 -2.51
CA SER A 268 -1.66 -11.22 -2.00
C SER A 268 -0.55 -10.18 -1.77
N ALA A 269 -0.43 -9.15 -2.61
CA ALA A 269 0.45 -8.00 -2.36
C ALA A 269 0.07 -7.26 -1.06
N PHE A 270 -1.24 -7.07 -0.79
CA PHE A 270 -1.73 -6.46 0.44
C PHE A 270 -1.44 -7.33 1.67
N ALA A 271 -1.60 -8.64 1.56
CA ALA A 271 -1.26 -9.57 2.63
C ALA A 271 0.24 -9.53 2.97
N ILE A 272 1.11 -9.49 1.96
CA ILE A 272 2.57 -9.34 2.15
C ILE A 272 2.87 -8.00 2.82
N TYR A 273 2.30 -6.90 2.34
CA TYR A 273 2.46 -5.58 2.94
C TYR A 273 2.06 -5.58 4.41
N CYS A 274 0.85 -6.04 4.73
CA CYS A 274 0.33 -6.12 6.10
C CYS A 274 1.22 -7.01 6.98
N GLY A 275 1.70 -8.14 6.45
CA GLY A 275 2.62 -9.05 7.14
C GLY A 275 3.98 -8.42 7.46
N LEU A 276 4.57 -7.71 6.49
CA LEU A 276 5.83 -6.97 6.68
C LEU A 276 5.64 -5.83 7.68
N PHE A 277 4.60 -5.01 7.50
CA PHE A 277 4.32 -3.88 8.37
C PHE A 277 4.05 -4.32 9.81
N TRP A 278 3.17 -5.32 10.01
CA TRP A 278 2.90 -5.91 11.32
C TRP A 278 4.16 -6.51 11.97
N THR A 279 5.02 -7.15 11.18
CA THR A 279 6.29 -7.70 11.67
C THR A 279 7.25 -6.59 12.08
N GLY A 280 7.37 -5.53 11.27
CA GLY A 280 8.12 -4.32 11.60
C GLY A 280 7.64 -3.71 12.91
N LEU A 281 6.32 -3.49 13.05
CA LEU A 281 5.71 -3.00 14.29
C LEU A 281 6.00 -3.93 15.48
N SER A 282 5.96 -5.25 15.29
CA SER A 282 6.26 -6.21 16.37
C SER A 282 7.73 -6.21 16.78
N VAL A 283 8.65 -5.82 15.89
CA VAL A 283 10.07 -5.64 16.19
C VAL A 283 10.29 -4.33 16.93
N VAL A 284 9.69 -3.22 16.49
CA VAL A 284 9.96 -1.90 17.09
C VAL A 284 9.10 -1.57 18.31
N MET A 285 7.91 -2.15 18.40
CA MET A 285 6.95 -2.02 19.51
C MET A 285 6.53 -3.41 20.00
N PRO A 286 7.41 -4.13 20.72
CA PRO A 286 7.12 -5.48 21.20
C PRO A 286 5.93 -5.49 22.16
N GLU A 287 5.83 -4.48 23.02
CA GLU A 287 4.70 -4.23 23.92
C GLU A 287 3.80 -3.11 23.39
N PRO A 288 2.48 -3.18 23.63
CA PRO A 288 1.56 -2.09 23.37
C PRO A 288 1.69 -0.98 24.44
N PRO A 289 1.24 0.25 24.15
CA PRO A 289 1.17 1.32 25.15
C PRO A 289 0.15 0.95 26.25
N ALA A 290 0.65 0.57 27.42
CA ALA A 290 -0.14 0.17 28.57
C ALA A 290 0.51 0.69 29.86
N GLU A 291 0.04 1.83 30.36
CA GLU A 291 0.53 2.45 31.61
C GLU A 291 -0.47 2.29 32.78
N SER A 292 -1.72 1.90 32.49
CA SER A 292 -2.76 1.66 33.49
C SER A 292 -3.65 0.48 33.11
N LEU A 293 -4.24 -0.18 34.11
CA LEU A 293 -5.21 -1.26 33.87
C LEU A 293 -6.47 -0.76 33.14
N ALA A 294 -6.88 0.49 33.39
CA ALA A 294 -7.99 1.13 32.69
C ALA A 294 -7.72 1.23 31.18
N TRP A 295 -6.51 1.65 30.78
CA TRP A 295 -6.12 1.72 29.36
C TRP A 295 -6.07 0.35 28.70
N VAL A 296 -5.60 -0.68 29.40
CA VAL A 296 -5.60 -2.06 28.88
C VAL A 296 -7.04 -2.53 28.61
N GLN A 297 -7.96 -2.29 29.55
CA GLN A 297 -9.36 -2.64 29.39
C GLN A 297 -10.03 -1.84 28.25
N GLY A 298 -9.75 -0.54 28.16
CA GLY A 298 -10.20 0.32 27.07
C GLY A 298 -9.70 -0.18 25.71
N ALA A 299 -8.40 -0.47 25.59
CA ALA A 299 -7.78 -1.02 24.39
C ALA A 299 -8.40 -2.37 23.99
N ALA A 300 -8.70 -3.25 24.94
CA ALA A 300 -9.38 -4.51 24.65
C ALA A 300 -10.79 -4.30 24.04
N LYS A 301 -11.54 -3.29 24.50
CA LYS A 301 -12.84 -2.91 23.90
C LYS A 301 -12.64 -2.34 22.50
N VAL A 302 -11.67 -1.45 22.31
CA VAL A 302 -11.30 -0.91 20.98
C VAL A 302 -10.97 -2.06 20.02
N LYS A 303 -10.15 -3.04 20.44
CA LYS A 303 -9.77 -4.18 19.61
C LYS A 303 -10.97 -4.98 19.09
N ARG A 304 -11.95 -5.25 19.95
CA ARG A 304 -13.17 -5.99 19.59
C ARG A 304 -13.95 -5.29 18.47
N LEU A 305 -13.91 -3.96 18.43
CA LEU A 305 -14.56 -3.16 17.39
C LEU A 305 -13.64 -2.96 16.17
N ALA A 306 -12.35 -2.71 16.38
CA ALA A 306 -11.40 -2.37 15.33
C ALA A 306 -11.04 -3.56 14.42
N LEU A 307 -11.11 -4.80 14.92
CA LEU A 307 -10.82 -5.99 14.11
C LEU A 307 -11.85 -6.20 12.98
N PRO A 308 -13.18 -6.30 13.24
CA PRO A 308 -14.15 -6.44 12.16
C PRO A 308 -14.17 -5.24 11.21
N VAL A 309 -13.96 -4.02 11.72
CA VAL A 309 -13.81 -2.83 10.87
C VAL A 309 -12.58 -2.94 9.96
N GLY A 310 -11.46 -3.47 10.47
CA GLY A 310 -10.25 -3.67 9.69
C GLY A 310 -10.44 -4.72 8.59
N ILE A 311 -11.21 -5.78 8.88
CA ILE A 311 -11.61 -6.78 7.88
C ILE A 311 -12.47 -6.13 6.80
N LEU A 312 -13.46 -5.32 7.18
CA LEU A 312 -14.30 -4.60 6.23
C LEU A 312 -13.49 -3.64 5.33
N VAL A 313 -12.53 -2.89 5.89
CA VAL A 313 -11.60 -2.05 5.10
C VAL A 313 -10.83 -2.90 4.09
N GLY A 314 -10.34 -4.07 4.50
CA GLY A 314 -9.67 -5.02 3.61
C GLY A 314 -10.58 -5.51 2.49
N LEU A 315 -11.81 -5.91 2.80
CA LEU A 315 -12.81 -6.36 1.82
C LEU A 315 -13.16 -5.26 0.82
N THR A 316 -13.36 -4.01 1.28
CA THR A 316 -13.61 -2.85 0.42
C THR A 316 -12.43 -2.58 -0.52
N ALA A 317 -11.20 -2.72 -0.04
CA ALA A 317 -10.04 -2.54 -0.89
C ALA A 317 -9.89 -3.65 -1.94
N ILE A 318 -10.22 -4.90 -1.58
CA ILE A 318 -10.24 -6.04 -2.51
C ILE A 318 -11.35 -5.89 -3.55
N SER A 319 -12.55 -5.42 -3.18
CA SER A 319 -13.63 -5.17 -4.15
C SER A 319 -13.24 -4.11 -5.19
N GLY A 320 -12.39 -3.15 -4.82
CA GLY A 320 -11.78 -2.21 -5.78
C GLY A 320 -10.96 -2.89 -6.89
N ALA A 321 -10.34 -4.04 -6.61
CA ALA A 321 -9.64 -4.82 -7.64
C ALA A 321 -10.60 -5.39 -8.69
N PHE A 322 -11.80 -5.78 -8.28
CA PHE A 322 -12.85 -6.22 -9.21
C PHE A 322 -13.41 -5.04 -10.01
N VAL A 323 -13.56 -3.86 -9.40
CA VAL A 323 -13.94 -2.63 -10.13
C VAL A 323 -12.92 -2.32 -11.22
N ALA A 324 -11.62 -2.33 -10.88
CA ALA A 324 -10.56 -2.11 -11.85
C ALA A 324 -10.48 -3.24 -12.90
N GLY A 325 -10.64 -4.49 -12.49
CA GLY A 325 -10.58 -5.65 -13.39
C GLY A 325 -11.71 -5.67 -14.43
N ASN A 326 -12.89 -5.21 -14.05
CA ASN A 326 -14.06 -5.12 -14.93
C ASN A 326 -14.18 -3.78 -15.66
N ASP A 327 -13.25 -2.83 -15.46
CA ASP A 327 -13.36 -1.44 -15.92
C ASP A 327 -14.66 -0.75 -15.46
N ALA A 328 -15.22 -1.23 -14.34
CA ALA A 328 -16.52 -0.81 -13.84
C ALA A 328 -16.54 0.65 -13.35
N GLY A 329 -15.36 1.27 -13.16
CA GLY A 329 -15.25 2.69 -12.87
C GLY A 329 -15.81 3.60 -13.97
N HIS A 330 -15.96 3.11 -15.21
CA HIS A 330 -16.51 3.86 -16.35
C HIS A 330 -17.99 3.59 -16.64
N ALA A 331 -18.66 2.77 -15.83
CA ALA A 331 -20.04 2.35 -16.12
C ALA A 331 -21.08 3.40 -15.73
N PHE A 332 -21.13 3.78 -14.45
CA PHE A 332 -22.09 4.78 -13.95
C PHE A 332 -21.37 5.96 -13.29
N ASN A 333 -21.01 6.99 -14.04
CA ASN A 333 -20.22 8.13 -13.52
C ASN A 333 -21.03 9.22 -12.80
N THR A 334 -22.14 8.84 -12.15
CA THR A 334 -22.94 9.70 -11.26
C THR A 334 -22.88 9.20 -9.81
N PHE A 335 -23.16 10.09 -8.85
CA PHE A 335 -23.24 9.77 -7.41
C PHE A 335 -24.25 10.70 -6.72
N PRO A 336 -25.07 10.24 -5.76
CA PRO A 336 -25.08 8.90 -5.16
C PRO A 336 -25.80 7.83 -5.99
N LYS A 337 -26.67 8.25 -6.91
CA LYS A 337 -27.35 7.37 -7.88
C LYS A 337 -26.37 6.78 -8.90
N MET A 338 -26.81 5.72 -9.58
CA MET A 338 -26.14 5.08 -10.71
C MET A 338 -26.97 5.35 -11.97
N GLY A 339 -26.60 6.38 -12.73
CA GLY A 339 -27.48 6.98 -13.73
C GLY A 339 -28.67 7.68 -13.04
N ASP A 340 -29.88 7.40 -13.52
CA ASP A 340 -31.13 7.94 -12.96
C ASP A 340 -31.70 7.10 -11.80
N GLN A 341 -31.17 5.88 -11.62
CA GLN A 341 -31.64 4.88 -10.67
C GLN A 341 -30.69 4.74 -9.46
N TRP A 342 -31.19 4.18 -8.35
CA TRP A 342 -30.33 3.84 -7.19
C TRP A 342 -29.64 2.48 -7.35
N ILE A 343 -30.36 1.53 -7.93
CA ILE A 343 -29.89 0.17 -8.25
C ILE A 343 -30.24 -0.03 -9.72
N PRO A 344 -29.25 -0.23 -10.61
CA PRO A 344 -29.50 -0.53 -12.01
C PRO A 344 -30.29 -1.84 -12.20
N ASP A 345 -31.12 -1.90 -13.24
CA ASP A 345 -31.96 -3.08 -13.52
C ASP A 345 -31.15 -4.33 -13.91
N ASP A 346 -29.91 -4.17 -14.37
CA ASP A 346 -29.05 -5.22 -14.92
C ASP A 346 -28.17 -5.94 -13.87
N VAL A 347 -28.27 -5.59 -12.58
CA VAL A 347 -27.38 -6.11 -11.50
C VAL A 347 -27.46 -7.63 -11.25
N PHE A 348 -28.45 -8.33 -11.79
CA PHE A 348 -28.56 -9.79 -11.71
C PHE A 348 -28.73 -10.48 -13.07
N SER A 349 -28.31 -9.81 -14.15
CA SER A 349 -28.47 -10.28 -15.52
C SER A 349 -27.59 -11.48 -15.88
N VAL A 350 -26.44 -11.67 -15.22
CA VAL A 350 -25.48 -12.75 -15.53
C VAL A 350 -25.85 -14.04 -14.78
N LYS A 351 -25.73 -15.20 -15.45
CA LYS A 351 -25.95 -16.54 -14.86
C LYS A 351 -24.64 -17.34 -14.77
N PRO A 352 -24.43 -18.16 -13.72
CA PRO A 352 -25.19 -18.20 -12.46
C PRO A 352 -25.11 -16.90 -11.65
N LEU A 353 -26.08 -16.67 -10.74
CA LEU A 353 -26.24 -15.40 -10.02
C LEU A 353 -24.97 -14.91 -9.31
N ILE A 354 -24.16 -15.82 -8.79
CA ILE A 354 -22.92 -15.50 -8.07
C ILE A 354 -21.91 -14.73 -8.94
N ARG A 355 -21.93 -14.92 -10.26
CA ARG A 355 -21.02 -14.21 -11.17
C ARG A 355 -21.28 -12.71 -11.21
N ASN A 356 -22.48 -12.24 -10.88
CA ASN A 356 -22.76 -10.81 -10.92
C ASN A 356 -21.85 -10.03 -9.96
N PHE A 357 -21.64 -10.55 -8.74
CA PHE A 357 -20.79 -9.91 -7.73
C PHE A 357 -19.31 -9.77 -8.12
N PHE A 358 -18.86 -10.43 -9.20
CA PHE A 358 -17.46 -10.46 -9.61
C PHE A 358 -17.22 -10.05 -11.06
N GLU A 359 -18.21 -10.18 -11.94
CA GLU A 359 -18.10 -10.01 -13.39
C GLU A 359 -19.12 -9.04 -13.98
N ASN A 360 -20.26 -8.82 -13.31
CA ASN A 360 -21.24 -7.86 -13.79
C ASN A 360 -20.78 -6.44 -13.42
N THR A 361 -20.56 -5.62 -14.42
CA THR A 361 -20.05 -4.26 -14.28
C THR A 361 -20.90 -3.39 -13.34
N ALA A 362 -22.23 -3.44 -13.46
CA ALA A 362 -23.14 -2.68 -12.61
C ALA A 362 -23.07 -3.16 -11.15
N THR A 363 -23.16 -4.47 -10.94
CA THR A 363 -23.15 -5.07 -9.60
C THR A 363 -21.83 -4.84 -8.88
N VAL A 364 -20.69 -5.09 -9.56
CA VAL A 364 -19.35 -4.87 -9.00
C VAL A 364 -19.16 -3.41 -8.58
N GLN A 365 -19.65 -2.46 -9.38
CA GLN A 365 -19.58 -1.04 -9.02
C GLN A 365 -20.49 -0.70 -7.83
N LEU A 366 -21.72 -1.22 -7.81
CA LEU A 366 -22.68 -1.04 -6.73
C LEU A 366 -22.14 -1.63 -5.40
N ASP A 367 -21.65 -2.86 -5.43
CA ASP A 367 -21.06 -3.55 -4.28
C ASP A 367 -19.93 -2.73 -3.67
N HIS A 368 -19.03 -2.20 -4.51
CA HIS A 368 -17.93 -1.37 -4.03
C HIS A 368 -18.43 -0.06 -3.39
N ARG A 369 -19.47 0.59 -3.93
CA ARG A 369 -20.09 1.78 -3.32
C ARG A 369 -20.72 1.46 -1.96
N ILE A 370 -21.43 0.33 -1.85
CA ILE A 370 -22.04 -0.12 -0.60
C ILE A 370 -20.95 -0.43 0.43
N LEU A 371 -19.90 -1.16 0.04
CA LEU A 371 -18.76 -1.46 0.91
C LEU A 371 -18.03 -0.19 1.37
N ALA A 372 -17.82 0.79 0.49
CA ALA A 372 -17.18 2.06 0.82
C ALA A 372 -17.99 2.88 1.84
N THR A 373 -19.31 2.99 1.62
CA THR A 373 -20.21 3.71 2.54
C THR A 373 -20.34 2.98 3.89
N ALA A 374 -20.47 1.65 3.89
CA ALA A 374 -20.44 0.83 5.10
C ALA A 374 -19.12 0.95 5.86
N THR A 375 -17.99 1.03 5.15
CA THR A 375 -16.66 1.23 5.74
C THR A 375 -16.57 2.58 6.46
N LEU A 376 -16.99 3.67 5.80
CA LEU A 376 -16.99 5.00 6.39
C LEU A 376 -17.89 5.05 7.64
N ALA A 377 -19.10 4.49 7.55
CA ALA A 377 -20.03 4.42 8.67
C ALA A 377 -19.47 3.60 9.83
N SER A 378 -18.83 2.46 9.54
CA SER A 378 -18.24 1.58 10.57
C SER A 378 -17.05 2.21 11.28
N ILE A 379 -16.21 2.96 10.55
CA ILE A 379 -15.08 3.72 11.13
C ILE A 379 -15.61 4.89 11.98
N GLY A 380 -16.64 5.60 11.51
CA GLY A 380 -17.33 6.63 12.29
C GLY A 380 -17.97 6.07 13.56
N GLY A 381 -18.59 4.89 13.47
CA GLY A 381 -19.15 4.14 14.60
C GLY A 381 -18.07 3.71 15.60
N LEU A 382 -16.92 3.22 15.13
CA LEU A 382 -15.77 2.90 15.97
C LEU A 382 -15.29 4.13 16.75
N TRP A 383 -15.14 5.27 16.09
CA TRP A 383 -14.77 6.53 16.75
C TRP A 383 -15.80 6.96 17.79
N TRP A 384 -17.09 6.94 17.43
CA TRP A 384 -18.17 7.31 18.34
C TRP A 384 -18.24 6.41 19.58
N ALA A 385 -18.14 5.10 19.40
CA ALA A 385 -18.22 4.11 20.48
C ALA A 385 -17.02 4.18 21.44
N THR A 386 -15.86 4.67 20.96
CA THR A 386 -14.61 4.69 21.74
C THR A 386 -14.30 6.05 22.36
N ARG A 387 -15.02 7.13 22.01
CA ARG A 387 -14.74 8.50 22.46
C ARG A 387 -14.77 8.71 23.98
N LYS A 388 -15.57 7.92 24.70
CA LYS A 388 -15.70 7.97 26.17
C LYS A 388 -14.84 6.92 26.89
N LEU A 389 -14.11 6.08 26.17
CA LEU A 389 -13.24 5.09 26.79
C LEU A 389 -11.97 5.76 27.32
N ASP A 390 -11.51 5.28 28.47
CA ASP A 390 -10.19 5.59 28.98
C ASP A 390 -9.16 4.75 28.21
N ILE A 391 -8.47 5.40 27.28
CA ILE A 391 -7.50 4.80 26.36
C ILE A 391 -6.32 5.75 26.20
N HIS A 392 -5.16 5.17 25.93
CA HIS A 392 -3.95 5.93 25.67
C HIS A 392 -4.18 7.01 24.57
N PRO A 393 -3.71 8.26 24.75
CA PRO A 393 -3.95 9.36 23.80
C PRO A 393 -3.54 9.07 22.36
N ALA A 394 -2.44 8.33 22.15
CA ALA A 394 -2.02 7.90 20.81
C ALA A 394 -3.05 6.98 20.12
N ILE A 395 -3.74 6.10 20.86
CA ILE A 395 -4.81 5.26 20.29
C ILE A 395 -5.99 6.15 19.87
N ARG A 396 -6.36 7.14 20.69
CA ARG A 396 -7.43 8.10 20.37
C ARG A 396 -7.10 8.93 19.12
N SER A 397 -5.88 9.44 19.03
CA SER A 397 -5.38 10.17 17.86
C SER A 397 -5.37 9.30 16.60
N LEU A 398 -4.97 8.03 16.73
CA LEU A 398 -4.96 7.08 15.63
C LEU A 398 -6.38 6.79 15.11
N ILE A 399 -7.36 6.57 16.00
CA ILE A 399 -8.76 6.40 15.60
C ILE A 399 -9.27 7.65 14.85
N GLY A 400 -8.98 8.86 15.35
CA GLY A 400 -9.33 10.10 14.66
C GLY A 400 -8.67 10.24 13.29
N SER A 401 -7.40 9.85 13.17
CA SER A 401 -6.66 9.83 11.90
C SER A 401 -7.27 8.83 10.90
N THR A 402 -7.72 7.67 11.38
CA THR A 402 -8.44 6.68 10.57
C THR A 402 -9.76 7.25 10.04
N VAL A 403 -10.52 8.00 10.84
CA VAL A 403 -11.73 8.70 10.38
C VAL A 403 -11.41 9.69 9.27
N GLY A 404 -10.38 10.54 9.47
CA GLY A 404 -9.95 11.51 8.46
C GLY A 404 -9.50 10.86 7.15
N MET A 405 -8.71 9.78 7.22
CA MET A 405 -8.30 9.02 6.05
C MET A 405 -9.46 8.30 5.37
N ALA A 406 -10.44 7.78 6.12
CA ALA A 406 -11.63 7.16 5.55
C ALA A 406 -12.49 8.17 4.77
N ALA A 407 -12.67 9.37 5.32
CA ALA A 407 -13.35 10.46 4.62
C ALA A 407 -12.60 10.84 3.32
N LEU A 408 -11.28 11.03 3.41
CA LEU A 408 -10.43 11.30 2.24
C LEU A 408 -10.55 10.18 1.20
N GLN A 409 -10.57 8.92 1.62
CA GLN A 409 -10.65 7.76 0.73
C GLN A 409 -11.98 7.73 -0.05
N VAL A 410 -13.10 7.99 0.64
CA VAL A 410 -14.41 8.10 -0.02
C VAL A 410 -14.45 9.29 -0.97
N SER A 411 -13.92 10.44 -0.57
CA SER A 411 -13.80 11.61 -1.46
C SER A 411 -12.97 11.28 -2.71
N LEU A 412 -11.81 10.63 -2.57
CA LEU A 412 -11.00 10.18 -3.70
C LEU A 412 -11.76 9.22 -4.62
N GLY A 413 -12.55 8.30 -4.04
CA GLY A 413 -13.36 7.34 -4.81
C GLY A 413 -14.45 8.04 -5.62
N ILE A 414 -15.18 8.97 -4.99
CA ILE A 414 -16.20 9.79 -5.66
C ILE A 414 -15.57 10.68 -6.73
N SER A 415 -14.44 11.33 -6.46
CA SER A 415 -13.73 12.15 -7.46
C SER A 415 -13.24 11.30 -8.64
N THR A 416 -12.68 10.12 -8.38
CA THR A 416 -12.27 9.17 -9.43
C THR A 416 -13.47 8.79 -10.31
N LEU A 417 -14.60 8.51 -9.69
CA LEU A 417 -15.84 8.17 -10.37
C LEU A 417 -16.37 9.33 -11.22
N LEU A 418 -16.56 10.52 -10.64
CA LEU A 418 -17.16 11.66 -11.34
C LEU A 418 -16.26 12.21 -12.47
N SER A 419 -14.95 11.98 -12.40
CA SER A 419 -13.99 12.43 -13.40
C SER A 419 -13.63 11.36 -14.43
N TYR A 420 -14.40 10.27 -14.55
CA TYR A 420 -14.16 9.18 -15.52
C TYR A 420 -12.80 8.49 -15.37
N VAL A 421 -12.42 8.17 -14.13
CA VAL A 421 -11.23 7.39 -13.76
C VAL A 421 -9.90 7.95 -14.31
N PRO A 422 -9.53 9.22 -14.04
CA PRO A 422 -8.21 9.71 -14.40
C PRO A 422 -7.13 8.89 -13.70
N VAL A 423 -6.04 8.56 -14.40
CA VAL A 423 -4.95 7.71 -13.88
C VAL A 423 -4.43 8.21 -12.52
N SER A 424 -4.28 9.53 -12.37
CA SER A 424 -3.82 10.16 -11.14
C SER A 424 -4.78 9.92 -9.96
N LEU A 425 -6.09 10.11 -10.15
CA LEU A 425 -7.10 9.90 -9.11
C LEU A 425 -7.28 8.41 -8.80
N GLY A 426 -7.34 7.54 -9.80
CA GLY A 426 -7.44 6.09 -9.58
C GLY A 426 -6.23 5.55 -8.82
N THR A 427 -5.03 6.00 -9.17
CA THR A 427 -3.79 5.62 -8.46
C THR A 427 -3.77 6.19 -7.04
N ALA A 428 -4.17 7.45 -6.85
CA ALA A 428 -4.28 8.07 -5.52
C ALA A 428 -5.31 7.35 -4.64
N HIS A 429 -6.44 6.93 -5.20
CA HIS A 429 -7.46 6.15 -4.51
C HIS A 429 -6.92 4.77 -4.09
N GLN A 430 -6.15 4.09 -4.94
CA GLN A 430 -5.49 2.83 -4.59
C GLN A 430 -4.44 3.01 -3.47
N ALA A 431 -3.63 4.07 -3.55
CA ALA A 431 -2.66 4.43 -2.50
C ALA A 431 -3.35 4.76 -1.17
N GLY A 432 -4.47 5.49 -1.23
CA GLY A 432 -5.30 5.84 -0.09
C GLY A 432 -5.95 4.61 0.56
N ALA A 433 -6.39 3.62 -0.23
CA ALA A 433 -6.93 2.36 0.29
C ALA A 433 -5.88 1.61 1.14
N LEU A 434 -4.65 1.49 0.62
CA LEU A 434 -3.56 0.85 1.35
C LEU A 434 -3.13 1.66 2.58
N THR A 435 -3.21 3.00 2.51
CA THR A 435 -2.96 3.89 3.66
C THR A 435 -4.01 3.69 4.75
N LEU A 436 -5.30 3.63 4.40
CA LEU A 436 -6.38 3.36 5.35
C LEU A 436 -6.21 1.99 6.00
N LEU A 437 -5.87 0.97 5.21
CA LEU A 437 -5.55 -0.36 5.72
C LEU A 437 -4.34 -0.33 6.67
N THR A 438 -3.31 0.46 6.37
CA THR A 438 -2.14 0.66 7.24
C THR A 438 -2.53 1.21 8.60
N LEU A 439 -3.42 2.22 8.64
CA LEU A 439 -3.92 2.78 9.90
C LEU A 439 -4.71 1.75 10.71
N MET A 440 -5.51 0.91 10.04
CA MET A 440 -6.24 -0.19 10.71
C MET A 440 -5.31 -1.28 11.25
N VAL A 441 -4.25 -1.64 10.52
CA VAL A 441 -3.23 -2.59 10.98
C VAL A 441 -2.47 -2.02 12.17
N LEU A 442 -2.08 -0.75 12.11
CA LEU A 442 -1.43 -0.05 13.24
C LEU A 442 -2.35 0.01 14.46
N LEU A 443 -3.64 0.32 14.26
CA LEU A 443 -4.61 0.37 15.35
C LEU A 443 -4.74 -1.00 16.00
N ASN A 444 -4.97 -2.05 15.22
CA ASN A 444 -5.09 -3.42 15.73
C ASN A 444 -3.80 -3.91 16.42
N HIS A 445 -2.63 -3.45 15.99
CA HIS A 445 -1.34 -3.78 16.62
C HIS A 445 -1.14 -3.06 17.96
N THR A 446 -1.50 -1.78 18.04
CA THR A 446 -1.33 -0.96 19.25
C THR A 446 -2.31 -1.32 20.36
N VAL A 447 -3.46 -1.92 20.03
CA VAL A 447 -4.46 -2.41 21.01
C VAL A 447 -4.32 -3.90 21.34
N ARG A 448 -3.19 -4.53 21.01
CA ARG A 448 -2.92 -5.92 21.39
C ARG A 448 -2.93 -6.08 22.92
N ARG A 449 -3.12 -7.32 23.36
CA ARG A 449 -3.00 -7.66 24.78
C ARG A 449 -1.51 -7.53 25.17
N PRO A 450 -1.18 -6.80 26.25
CA PRO A 450 0.18 -6.75 26.79
C PRO A 450 0.67 -8.13 27.25
N SER A 451 1.99 -8.29 27.44
CA SER A 451 2.51 -9.49 28.11
C SER A 451 2.01 -9.61 29.55
N LEU A 452 2.02 -10.83 30.08
CA LEU A 452 1.67 -11.08 31.48
C LEU A 452 2.59 -10.32 32.44
N ASN A 453 3.86 -10.13 32.09
CA ASN A 453 4.80 -9.38 32.93
C ASN A 453 4.44 -7.90 32.97
N LEU A 454 4.12 -7.30 31.82
CA LEU A 454 3.65 -5.90 31.80
C LEU A 454 2.35 -5.75 32.59
N LEU A 455 1.42 -6.69 32.47
CA LEU A 455 0.17 -6.64 33.25
C LEU A 455 0.41 -6.73 34.77
N LYS A 456 1.36 -7.57 35.21
CA LYS A 456 1.71 -7.71 36.63
C LYS A 456 2.41 -6.47 37.20
N SER A 457 3.12 -5.70 36.38
CA SER A 457 3.82 -4.48 36.82
C SER A 457 2.91 -3.25 36.88
N LEU A 458 1.68 -3.32 36.38
CA LEU A 458 0.77 -2.16 36.38
C LEU A 458 0.21 -1.89 37.78
N PRO A 459 0.09 -0.60 38.16
CA PRO A 459 -0.52 -0.25 39.44
C PRO A 459 -1.98 -0.74 39.49
N PRO A 460 -2.42 -1.31 40.64
CA PRO A 460 -3.81 -1.70 40.82
C PRO A 460 -4.73 -0.48 40.73
N ILE A 461 -5.97 -0.69 40.29
CA ILE A 461 -6.97 0.37 40.24
C ILE A 461 -7.31 0.76 41.69
N THR A 462 -6.69 1.81 42.22
CA THR A 462 -7.16 2.45 43.45
C THR A 462 -8.50 3.10 43.15
N ARG A 463 -9.58 2.45 43.59
CA ARG A 463 -10.89 3.11 43.67
C ARG A 463 -10.77 4.19 44.73
N THR A 464 -10.64 5.45 44.32
CA THR A 464 -10.97 6.58 45.19
C THR A 464 -12.47 6.50 45.43
N VAL A 465 -12.85 6.12 46.65
CA VAL A 465 -14.24 6.01 47.12
C VAL A 465 -14.89 7.39 47.12
#